data_AF-A0A4U0V0N9-F1
#
_entry.id   AF-A0A4U0V0N9-F1
#
_cell.length_a   1.000
_cell.length_b   1.000
_cell.length_c   1.000
_cell.angle_alpha   90.00
_cell.angle_beta   90.00
_cell.angle_gamma   90.00
#
_symmetry.space_group_name_H-M   'P 1'
#
loop_
_entity.id
_entity.type
_entity.pdbx_description
1 polymer ?
#
loop_
_entity_poly.entity_id
_entity_poly.type
_entity_poly.pdbx_seq_one_letter_code
_entity_poly.pdbx_strand_id
1 'polypeptide(L)'
;MASAPATMGTRYTIDELKSLGRACSNRLPPASAVQAMFLYEMQRQTEIEKLFHSRMFELARAEDQDDSTAIRVQKLEADLKDLRRHIAGQELQERLATSQVRFMAQQAKIDACDAKTKLQDQRIARLEDILAKPEAVQPADPNTTLVEEAISNDLPTIQADVEALYGERDALINMHNESNARIKKLEDLVRQLTLQSSTSPSSTSPAMLQRLPMQNTNGQAIELTVPRGGGLSNGKENRVPARTFTPGEPWVR
;
A
#
# COMPACT_ATOMS: atom_id res chain seq x y z
N MET A 1 109.46 -27.63 2.25
CA MET A 1 108.98 -27.36 3.63
C MET A 1 108.64 -25.89 3.71
N ALA A 2 107.36 -25.53 3.72
CA ALA A 2 106.92 -24.14 3.74
C ALA A 2 106.99 -23.60 5.17
N SER A 3 107.79 -22.54 5.35
CA SER A 3 107.87 -21.78 6.59
C SER A 3 106.56 -21.01 6.81
N ALA A 4 105.90 -21.24 7.95
CA ALA A 4 104.69 -20.53 8.34
C ALA A 4 105.00 -19.03 8.53
N PRO A 5 104.15 -18.10 8.07
CA PRO A 5 104.32 -16.69 8.40
C PRO A 5 104.10 -16.51 9.89
N ALA A 6 105.09 -15.95 10.57
CA ALA A 6 105.01 -15.56 11.97
C ALA A 6 103.78 -14.66 12.16
N THR A 7 102.79 -15.15 12.91
CA THR A 7 101.72 -14.32 13.44
C THR A 7 102.35 -13.31 14.39
N MET A 8 102.66 -12.13 13.86
CA MET A 8 102.95 -10.94 14.65
C MET A 8 101.70 -10.68 15.49
N GLY A 9 101.68 -11.18 16.72
CA GLY A 9 100.68 -10.79 17.69
C GLY A 9 100.85 -9.30 17.92
N THR A 10 100.00 -8.49 17.30
CA THR A 10 99.91 -7.06 17.53
C THR A 10 99.59 -6.86 19.02
N ARG A 11 100.64 -6.63 19.81
CA ARG A 11 100.50 -6.25 21.21
C ARG A 11 100.08 -4.79 21.20
N TYR A 12 98.78 -4.57 21.31
CA TYR A 12 98.24 -3.24 21.52
C TYR A 12 98.87 -2.64 22.76
N THR A 13 99.38 -1.41 22.62
CA THR A 13 99.83 -0.65 23.79
C THR A 13 98.62 -0.24 24.64
N ILE A 14 98.85 0.02 25.93
CA ILE A 14 97.78 0.43 26.87
C ILE A 14 97.02 1.66 26.33
N ASP A 15 97.71 2.55 25.63
CA ASP A 15 97.12 3.76 25.07
C ASP A 15 96.31 3.51 23.78
N GLU A 16 96.72 2.53 22.95
CA GLU A 16 95.92 2.04 21.82
C GLU A 16 94.63 1.34 22.29
N LEU A 17 94.69 0.58 23.39
CA LEU A 17 93.50 -0.02 23.97
C LEU A 17 92.53 1.03 24.53
N LYS A 18 93.06 2.09 25.16
CA LYS A 18 92.25 3.21 25.67
C LYS A 18 91.63 4.03 24.54
N SER A 19 92.35 4.26 23.45
CA SER A 19 91.82 5.00 22.29
C SER A 19 90.73 4.19 21.58
N LEU A 20 90.92 2.88 21.43
CA LEU A 20 89.91 1.97 20.91
C LEU A 20 88.68 1.89 21.83
N GLY A 21 88.89 1.85 23.16
CA GLY A 21 87.80 1.89 24.15
C GLY A 21 86.94 3.15 24.04
N ARG A 22 87.55 4.33 23.86
CA ARG A 22 86.83 5.60 23.62
C ARG A 22 86.15 5.65 22.26
N ALA A 23 86.77 5.06 21.22
CA ALA A 23 86.16 4.97 19.90
C ALA A 23 84.94 4.03 19.91
N CYS A 24 84.97 2.97 20.71
CA CYS A 24 83.87 2.03 20.88
C CYS A 24 82.77 2.54 21.83
N SER A 25 83.11 3.32 22.87
CA SER A 25 82.11 3.85 23.82
C SER A 25 81.09 4.78 23.17
N ASN A 26 81.49 5.47 22.09
CA ASN A 26 80.61 6.37 21.34
C ASN A 26 79.80 5.67 20.24
N ARG A 27 80.03 4.37 20.00
CA ARG A 27 79.33 3.57 18.97
C ARG A 27 78.14 2.80 19.52
N LEU A 28 78.10 2.54 20.83
CA LEU A 28 76.98 1.86 21.46
C LEU A 28 75.99 2.91 21.99
N PRO A 29 74.68 2.72 21.77
CA PRO A 29 73.69 3.57 22.41
C PRO A 29 73.89 3.50 23.94
N PRO A 30 73.70 4.62 24.66
CA PRO A 30 73.85 4.62 26.10
C PRO A 30 72.91 3.57 26.72
N ALA A 31 73.34 2.90 27.79
CA ALA A 31 72.56 1.85 28.44
C ALA A 31 71.13 2.31 28.80
N SER A 32 70.95 3.60 29.11
CA SER A 32 69.64 4.23 29.31
C SER A 32 68.70 4.15 28.10
N ALA A 33 69.23 4.27 26.87
CA ALA A 33 68.43 4.16 25.65
C ALA A 33 68.01 2.72 25.39
N VAL A 34 68.89 1.74 25.65
CA VAL A 34 68.56 0.31 25.54
C VAL A 34 67.51 -0.09 26.58
N GLN A 35 67.64 0.39 27.82
CA GLN A 35 66.66 0.16 28.88
C GLN A 35 65.30 0.79 28.54
N ALA A 36 65.28 2.02 28.02
CA ALA A 36 64.05 2.68 27.58
C ALA A 36 63.38 1.95 26.41
N MET A 37 64.17 1.44 25.46
CA MET A 37 63.67 0.63 24.35
C MET A 37 63.06 -0.68 24.84
N PHE A 38 63.68 -1.37 25.80
CA PHE A 38 63.12 -2.58 26.40
C PHE A 38 61.80 -2.30 27.14
N LEU A 39 61.73 -1.23 27.94
CA LEU A 39 60.51 -0.79 28.60
C LEU A 39 59.40 -0.45 27.60
N TYR A 40 59.75 0.23 26.50
CA TYR A 40 58.83 0.52 25.41
C TYR A 40 58.31 -0.77 24.75
N GLU A 41 59.19 -1.74 24.47
CA GLU A 41 58.80 -3.01 23.85
C GLU A 41 57.81 -3.78 24.74
N MET A 42 58.08 -3.82 26.05
CA MET A 42 57.19 -4.42 27.05
C MET A 42 55.84 -3.71 27.10
N GLN A 43 55.83 -2.38 27.18
CA GLN A 43 54.59 -1.59 27.18
C GLN A 43 53.80 -1.80 25.88
N ARG A 44 54.49 -1.73 24.74
CA ARG A 44 53.92 -1.95 23.41
C ARG A 44 53.25 -3.32 23.31
N GLN A 45 53.86 -4.39 23.81
CA GLN A 45 53.25 -5.72 23.81
C GLN A 45 51.94 -5.73 24.61
N THR A 46 51.94 -5.16 25.82
CA THR A 46 50.72 -5.10 26.64
C THR A 46 49.61 -4.25 26.02
N GLU A 47 49.95 -3.16 25.34
CA GLU A 47 48.98 -2.30 24.65
C GLU A 47 48.39 -2.98 23.42
N ILE A 48 49.22 -3.69 22.64
CA ILE A 48 48.76 -4.50 21.50
C ILE A 48 47.82 -5.60 21.98
N GLU A 49 48.16 -6.30 23.06
CA GLU A 49 47.26 -7.32 23.64
C GLU A 49 45.94 -6.70 24.09
N LYS A 50 45.94 -5.56 24.78
CA LYS A 50 44.71 -4.87 25.18
C LYS A 50 43.83 -4.49 23.99
N LEU A 51 44.43 -3.94 22.94
CA LEU A 51 43.72 -3.59 21.71
C LEU A 51 43.14 -4.83 21.03
N PHE A 52 43.90 -5.93 20.97
CA PHE A 52 43.44 -7.19 20.41
C PHE A 52 42.22 -7.74 21.18
N HIS A 53 42.30 -7.80 22.51
CA HIS A 53 41.18 -8.27 23.33
C HIS A 53 39.95 -7.36 23.19
N SER A 54 40.13 -6.04 23.23
CA SER A 54 39.04 -5.09 23.02
C SER A 54 38.35 -5.35 21.69
N ARG A 55 39.13 -5.54 20.61
CA ARG A 55 38.57 -5.77 19.28
C ARG A 55 37.85 -7.12 19.17
N MET A 56 38.40 -8.16 19.78
CA MET A 56 37.75 -9.48 19.81
C MET A 56 36.42 -9.42 20.57
N PHE A 57 36.35 -8.71 21.69
CA PHE A 57 35.09 -8.53 22.44
C PHE A 57 34.06 -7.71 21.67
N GLU A 58 34.48 -6.66 20.98
CA GLU A 58 33.59 -5.89 20.10
C GLU A 58 33.02 -6.74 18.96
N LEU A 59 33.86 -7.54 18.31
CA LEU A 59 33.44 -8.43 17.22
C LEU A 59 32.45 -9.47 17.71
N ALA A 60 32.73 -10.13 18.85
CA ALA A 60 31.81 -11.10 19.44
C ALA A 60 30.45 -10.46 19.79
N ARG A 61 30.45 -9.25 20.37
CA ARG A 61 29.20 -8.52 20.66
C ARG A 61 28.44 -8.12 19.41
N ALA A 62 29.14 -7.75 18.33
CA ALA A 62 28.51 -7.42 17.07
C ALA A 62 27.88 -8.66 16.42
N GLU A 63 28.57 -9.81 16.47
CA GLU A 63 28.04 -11.10 15.98
C GLU A 63 26.78 -11.52 16.75
N ASP A 64 26.78 -11.42 18.08
CA ASP A 64 25.58 -11.69 18.91
C ASP A 64 24.39 -10.78 18.53
N GLN A 65 24.67 -9.50 18.20
CA GLN A 65 23.64 -8.56 17.75
C GLN A 65 23.13 -8.91 16.35
N ASP A 66 24.02 -9.29 15.44
CA ASP A 66 23.65 -9.68 14.09
C ASP A 66 22.77 -10.94 14.13
N ASP A 67 23.13 -11.95 14.90
CA ASP A 67 22.33 -13.16 15.11
C ASP A 67 20.95 -12.84 15.72
N SER A 68 20.92 -11.99 16.74
CA SER A 68 19.67 -11.50 17.34
C SER A 68 18.77 -10.83 16.32
N THR A 69 19.32 -9.97 15.47
CA THR A 69 18.55 -9.27 14.45
C THR A 69 18.09 -10.21 13.35
N ALA A 70 18.92 -11.18 12.94
CA ALA A 70 18.59 -12.19 11.95
C ALA A 70 17.41 -13.06 12.41
N ILE A 71 17.44 -13.54 13.66
CA ILE A 71 16.34 -14.31 14.26
C ILE A 71 15.05 -13.46 14.28
N ARG A 72 15.14 -12.19 14.64
CA ARG A 72 13.99 -11.28 14.66
C ARG A 72 13.41 -11.07 13.26
N VAL A 73 14.26 -10.87 12.26
CA VAL A 73 13.84 -10.71 10.85
C VAL A 73 13.17 -11.98 10.36
N GLN A 74 13.76 -13.15 10.61
CA GLN A 74 13.16 -14.43 10.22
C GLN A 74 11.77 -14.64 10.85
N LYS A 75 11.60 -14.25 12.11
CA LYS A 75 10.28 -14.28 12.77
C LYS A 75 9.28 -13.35 12.09
N LEU A 76 9.68 -12.11 11.80
CA LEU A 76 8.81 -11.15 11.11
C LEU A 76 8.44 -11.63 9.69
N GLU A 77 9.36 -12.27 8.98
CA GLU A 77 9.08 -12.85 7.67
C GLU A 77 8.07 -14.00 7.74
N ALA A 78 8.18 -14.86 8.76
CA ALA A 78 7.20 -15.92 9.03
C ALA A 78 5.81 -15.34 9.34
N ASP A 79 5.75 -14.36 10.25
CA ASP A 79 4.50 -13.69 10.63
C ASP A 79 3.84 -13.00 9.43
N LEU A 80 4.62 -12.33 8.57
CA LEU A 80 4.11 -11.72 7.33
C LEU A 80 3.58 -12.76 6.34
N LYS A 81 4.24 -13.92 6.23
CA LYS A 81 3.80 -15.02 5.37
C LYS A 81 2.46 -15.58 5.84
N ASP A 82 2.28 -15.72 7.15
CA ASP A 82 1.01 -16.20 7.72
C ASP A 82 -0.10 -15.16 7.61
N LEU A 83 0.19 -13.88 7.83
CA LEU A 83 -0.78 -12.81 7.62
C LEU A 83 -1.25 -12.75 6.16
N ARG A 84 -0.33 -12.91 5.19
CA ARG A 84 -0.68 -13.00 3.76
C ARG A 84 -1.61 -14.17 3.46
N ARG A 85 -1.36 -15.34 4.04
CA ARG A 85 -2.25 -16.50 3.90
C ARG A 85 -3.62 -16.23 4.49
N HIS A 86 -3.67 -15.56 5.64
CA HIS A 86 -4.93 -15.22 6.30
C HIS A 86 -5.77 -14.25 5.47
N ILE A 87 -5.15 -13.18 4.93
CA ILE A 87 -5.83 -12.22 4.05
C ILE A 87 -6.37 -12.91 2.79
N ALA A 88 -5.56 -13.74 2.13
CA ALA A 88 -6.00 -14.49 0.95
C ALA A 88 -7.19 -15.42 1.25
N GLY A 89 -7.21 -16.04 2.44
CA GLY A 89 -8.33 -16.85 2.91
C GLY A 89 -9.59 -16.01 3.16
N GLN A 90 -9.45 -14.85 3.80
CA GLN A 90 -10.56 -13.94 4.08
C GLN A 90 -11.17 -13.36 2.80
N GLU A 91 -10.36 -12.89 1.85
CA GLU A 91 -10.87 -12.36 0.57
C GLU A 91 -11.68 -13.41 -0.19
N LEU A 92 -11.21 -14.66 -0.22
CA LEU A 92 -11.95 -15.75 -0.86
C LEU A 92 -13.27 -16.02 -0.15
N GLN A 93 -13.28 -15.99 1.18
CA GLN A 93 -14.48 -16.20 1.98
C GLN A 93 -15.49 -15.07 1.84
N GLU A 94 -15.05 -13.81 1.79
CA GLU A 94 -15.90 -12.65 1.51
C GLU A 94 -16.50 -12.71 0.10
N ARG A 95 -15.70 -13.09 -0.90
CA ARG A 95 -16.18 -13.31 -2.27
C ARG A 95 -17.21 -14.44 -2.34
N LEU A 96 -17.01 -15.53 -1.58
CA LEU A 96 -17.95 -16.64 -1.53
C LEU A 96 -19.25 -16.23 -0.84
N ALA A 97 -19.18 -15.52 0.29
CA ALA A 97 -20.34 -15.02 1.01
C ALA A 97 -21.17 -14.02 0.16
N THR A 98 -20.49 -13.06 -0.49
CA THR A 98 -21.16 -12.10 -1.38
C THR A 98 -21.78 -12.78 -2.61
N SER A 99 -21.10 -13.77 -3.19
CA SER A 99 -21.65 -14.59 -4.27
C SER A 99 -22.90 -15.36 -3.83
N GLN A 100 -22.86 -15.98 -2.66
CA GLN A 100 -23.99 -16.74 -2.10
C GLN A 100 -25.22 -15.84 -1.90
N VAL A 101 -25.06 -14.63 -1.35
CA VAL A 101 -26.16 -13.67 -1.20
C VAL A 101 -26.75 -13.27 -2.56
N ARG A 102 -25.90 -13.01 -3.56
CA ARG A 102 -26.38 -12.70 -4.93
C ARG A 102 -27.14 -13.86 -5.55
N PHE A 103 -26.66 -15.08 -5.37
CA PHE A 103 -27.31 -16.28 -5.87
C PHE A 103 -28.69 -16.47 -5.22
N MET A 104 -28.79 -16.34 -3.89
CA MET A 104 -30.07 -16.40 -3.19
C MET A 104 -31.04 -15.31 -3.65
N ALA A 105 -30.56 -14.09 -3.85
CA ALA A 105 -31.38 -12.98 -4.36
C ALA A 105 -31.86 -13.23 -5.79
N GLN A 106 -31.04 -13.83 -6.65
CA GLN A 106 -31.43 -14.22 -8.00
C GLN A 106 -32.42 -15.39 -7.99
N GLN A 107 -32.22 -16.39 -7.14
CA GLN A 107 -33.14 -17.50 -6.97
C GLN A 107 -34.53 -16.99 -6.55
N ALA A 108 -34.59 -16.10 -5.56
CA ALA A 108 -35.86 -15.49 -5.13
C ALA A 108 -36.57 -14.73 -6.26
N LYS A 109 -35.81 -14.09 -7.17
CA LYS A 109 -36.39 -13.43 -8.36
C LYS A 109 -36.94 -14.44 -9.37
N ILE A 110 -36.23 -15.56 -9.59
CA ILE A 110 -36.69 -16.65 -10.46
C ILE A 110 -37.99 -17.22 -9.89
N ASP A 111 -38.02 -17.54 -8.60
CA ASP A 111 -39.21 -18.10 -7.93
C ASP A 111 -40.41 -17.13 -8.04
N ALA A 112 -40.18 -15.82 -7.93
CA ALA A 112 -41.21 -14.80 -8.12
C ALA A 112 -41.72 -14.72 -9.57
N CYS A 113 -40.83 -14.83 -10.56
CA CYS A 113 -41.21 -14.90 -11.97
C CYS A 113 -42.02 -16.17 -12.25
N ASP A 114 -41.59 -17.33 -11.74
CA ASP A 114 -42.30 -18.60 -11.90
C ASP A 114 -43.71 -18.54 -11.29
N ALA A 115 -43.86 -17.91 -10.11
CA ALA A 115 -45.17 -17.69 -9.51
C ALA A 115 -46.06 -16.79 -10.39
N LYS A 116 -45.50 -15.73 -10.99
CA LYS A 116 -46.22 -14.84 -11.90
C LYS A 116 -46.65 -15.56 -13.19
N THR A 117 -45.78 -16.39 -13.77
CA THR A 117 -46.10 -17.19 -14.96
C THR A 117 -47.24 -18.15 -14.67
N LYS A 118 -47.18 -18.89 -13.55
CA LYS A 118 -48.28 -19.80 -13.12
C LYS A 118 -49.61 -19.07 -12.95
N LEU A 119 -49.59 -17.84 -12.42
CA LEU A 119 -50.80 -17.03 -12.30
C LEU A 119 -51.35 -16.60 -13.68
N GLN A 120 -50.48 -16.25 -14.61
CA GLN A 120 -50.87 -15.94 -15.99
C GLN A 120 -51.45 -17.16 -16.70
N ASP A 121 -50.84 -18.33 -16.56
CA ASP A 121 -51.34 -19.59 -17.12
C ASP A 121 -52.74 -19.92 -16.60
N GLN A 122 -52.98 -19.76 -15.29
CA GLN A 122 -54.31 -19.92 -14.70
C GLN A 122 -55.33 -18.92 -15.27
N ARG A 123 -54.91 -17.67 -15.53
CA ARG A 123 -55.78 -16.65 -16.10
C ARG A 123 -56.10 -16.94 -17.56
N ILE A 124 -55.14 -17.42 -18.34
CA ILE A 124 -55.33 -17.87 -19.72
C ILE A 124 -56.31 -19.06 -19.74
N ALA A 125 -56.10 -20.08 -18.92
CA ALA A 125 -57.00 -21.23 -18.84
C ALA A 125 -58.46 -20.82 -18.50
N ARG A 126 -58.64 -19.84 -17.59
CA ARG A 126 -59.99 -19.30 -17.30
C ARG A 126 -60.60 -18.56 -18.50
N LEU A 127 -59.80 -17.79 -19.24
CA LEU A 127 -60.27 -17.10 -20.44
C LEU A 127 -60.62 -18.09 -21.55
N GLU A 128 -59.84 -19.15 -21.72
CA GLU A 128 -60.13 -20.26 -22.64
C GLU A 128 -61.46 -20.95 -22.27
N ASP A 129 -61.70 -21.23 -20.99
CA ASP A 129 -62.97 -21.79 -20.50
C ASP A 129 -64.18 -20.86 -20.75
N ILE A 130 -63.99 -19.55 -20.62
CA ILE A 130 -65.03 -18.55 -20.95
C ILE A 130 -65.28 -18.51 -22.47
N LEU A 131 -64.22 -18.52 -23.28
CA LEU A 131 -64.32 -18.50 -24.74
C LEU A 131 -64.95 -19.79 -25.29
N ALA A 132 -64.71 -20.92 -24.64
CA ALA A 132 -65.29 -22.22 -24.98
C ALA A 132 -66.77 -22.35 -24.62
N LYS A 133 -67.33 -21.42 -23.82
CA LYS A 133 -68.77 -21.30 -23.54
C LYS A 133 -69.37 -20.17 -24.38
N PRO A 134 -69.83 -20.42 -25.62
CA PRO A 134 -70.61 -19.43 -26.33
C PRO A 134 -72.00 -19.36 -25.68
N GLU A 135 -72.19 -18.45 -24.72
CA GLU A 135 -73.54 -17.96 -24.48
C GLU A 135 -74.00 -17.26 -25.76
N ALA A 136 -75.15 -17.72 -26.26
CA ALA A 136 -75.85 -17.11 -27.38
C ALA A 136 -75.99 -15.61 -27.12
N VAL A 137 -75.30 -14.81 -27.93
CA VAL A 137 -75.53 -13.38 -28.05
C VAL A 137 -77.00 -13.21 -28.44
N GLN A 138 -77.83 -12.84 -27.46
CA GLN A 138 -79.18 -12.34 -27.69
C GLN A 138 -79.08 -11.07 -28.56
N PRO A 139 -79.99 -10.89 -29.53
CA PRO A 139 -79.97 -9.71 -30.39
C PRO A 139 -80.27 -8.46 -29.55
N ALA A 140 -79.45 -7.44 -29.79
CA ALA A 140 -79.42 -6.11 -29.20
C ALA A 140 -80.77 -5.50 -28.78
N ASP A 141 -80.85 -5.14 -27.50
CA ASP A 141 -81.76 -4.12 -26.97
C ASP A 141 -81.21 -2.69 -27.24
N PRO A 142 -82.07 -1.68 -27.42
CA PRO A 142 -81.71 -0.35 -27.88
C PRO A 142 -81.21 0.57 -26.74
N ASN A 143 -80.01 0.31 -26.21
CA ASN A 143 -79.35 1.18 -25.23
C ASN A 143 -77.90 1.55 -25.64
N THR A 144 -77.68 1.81 -26.94
CA THR A 144 -76.39 2.22 -27.49
C THR A 144 -75.96 3.64 -27.10
N THR A 145 -76.86 4.48 -26.56
CA THR A 145 -76.56 5.88 -26.25
C THR A 145 -75.76 6.09 -24.97
N LEU A 146 -75.81 5.17 -23.99
CA LEU A 146 -75.04 5.30 -22.73
C LEU A 146 -73.59 4.81 -22.84
N VAL A 147 -73.30 3.95 -23.82
CA VAL A 147 -71.95 3.38 -24.03
C VAL A 147 -71.07 4.33 -24.85
N GLU A 148 -71.64 5.06 -25.81
CA GLU A 148 -70.91 6.11 -26.55
C GLU A 148 -70.48 7.27 -25.65
N GLU A 149 -71.30 7.67 -24.67
CA GLU A 149 -70.98 8.73 -23.72
C GLU A 149 -69.86 8.30 -22.75
N ALA A 150 -69.85 7.03 -22.31
CA ALA A 150 -68.79 6.48 -21.47
C ALA A 150 -67.44 6.38 -22.21
N ILE A 151 -67.45 5.91 -23.47
CA ILE A 151 -66.24 5.81 -24.31
C ILE A 151 -65.72 7.22 -24.69
N SER A 152 -66.61 8.17 -24.93
CA SER A 152 -66.24 9.57 -25.21
C SER A 152 -65.57 10.25 -24.01
N ASN A 153 -65.96 9.90 -22.79
CA ASN A 153 -65.38 10.47 -21.56
C ASN A 153 -64.03 9.83 -21.20
N ASP A 154 -63.79 8.58 -21.56
CA ASP A 154 -62.52 7.88 -21.30
C ASP A 154 -61.43 8.17 -22.35
N LEU A 155 -61.81 8.51 -23.58
CA LEU A 155 -60.88 8.85 -24.66
C LEU A 155 -59.89 9.99 -24.32
N PRO A 156 -60.29 11.14 -23.74
CA PRO A 156 -59.35 12.20 -23.34
C PRO A 156 -58.43 11.75 -22.21
N THR A 157 -58.88 10.87 -21.31
CA THR A 157 -58.08 10.33 -20.21
C THR A 157 -57.01 9.38 -20.75
N ILE A 158 -57.37 8.47 -21.65
CA ILE A 158 -56.44 7.57 -22.34
C ILE A 158 -55.43 8.38 -23.16
N GLN A 159 -55.86 9.46 -23.81
CA GLN A 159 -54.97 10.31 -24.58
C GLN A 159 -53.95 11.05 -23.69
N ALA A 160 -54.38 11.55 -22.53
CA ALA A 160 -53.49 12.14 -21.53
C ALA A 160 -52.47 11.13 -20.99
N ASP A 161 -52.89 9.89 -20.72
CA ASP A 161 -52.00 8.82 -20.27
C ASP A 161 -50.97 8.44 -21.35
N VAL A 162 -51.38 8.41 -22.63
CA VAL A 162 -50.48 8.14 -23.75
C VAL A 162 -49.44 9.25 -23.92
N GLU A 163 -49.85 10.52 -23.79
CA GLU A 163 -48.92 11.66 -23.82
C GLU A 163 -47.95 11.64 -22.64
N ALA A 164 -48.42 11.28 -21.43
CA ALA A 164 -47.56 11.09 -20.27
C ALA A 164 -46.53 9.96 -20.48
N LEU A 165 -46.96 8.82 -21.04
CA LEU A 165 -46.06 7.70 -21.38
C LEU A 165 -45.01 8.09 -22.42
N TYR A 166 -45.35 8.95 -23.40
CA TYR A 166 -44.37 9.48 -24.34
C TYR A 166 -43.36 10.42 -23.65
N GLY A 167 -43.81 11.27 -22.73
CA GLY A 167 -42.93 12.11 -21.91
C GLY A 167 -41.97 11.30 -21.03
N GLU A 168 -42.49 10.25 -20.37
CA GLU A 168 -41.68 9.33 -19.56
C GLU A 168 -40.66 8.56 -20.40
N ARG A 169 -41.07 8.07 -21.58
CA ARG A 169 -40.17 7.41 -22.53
C ARG A 169 -39.02 8.34 -22.92
N ASP A 170 -39.31 9.59 -23.26
CA ASP A 170 -38.29 10.54 -23.70
C ASP A 170 -37.34 10.92 -22.54
N ALA A 171 -37.86 11.01 -21.31
CA ALA A 171 -37.04 11.18 -20.11
C ALA A 171 -36.10 9.98 -19.87
N LEU A 172 -36.57 8.74 -20.06
CA LEU A 172 -35.75 7.54 -19.95
C LEU A 172 -34.67 7.48 -21.03
N ILE A 173 -34.99 7.88 -22.26
CA ILE A 173 -34.01 7.97 -23.37
C ILE A 173 -32.91 8.98 -23.02
N ASN A 174 -33.28 10.14 -22.49
CA ASN A 174 -32.31 11.16 -22.07
C ASN A 174 -31.39 10.66 -20.94
N MET A 175 -31.96 9.98 -19.93
CA MET A 175 -31.19 9.38 -18.84
C MET A 175 -30.22 8.31 -19.37
N HIS A 176 -30.66 7.48 -20.32
CA HIS A 176 -29.82 6.47 -20.95
C HIS A 176 -28.66 7.09 -21.74
N ASN A 177 -28.93 8.15 -22.50
CA ASN A 177 -27.92 8.88 -23.24
C ASN A 177 -26.88 9.54 -22.31
N GLU A 178 -27.33 10.13 -21.20
CA GLU A 178 -26.44 10.72 -20.21
C GLU A 178 -25.57 9.66 -19.53
N SER A 179 -26.16 8.51 -19.18
CA SER A 179 -25.41 7.37 -18.62
C SER A 179 -24.33 6.89 -19.58
N ASN A 180 -24.66 6.70 -20.87
CA ASN A 180 -23.69 6.31 -21.89
C ASN A 180 -22.58 7.36 -22.07
N ALA A 181 -22.90 8.65 -21.97
CA ALA A 181 -21.89 9.71 -22.01
C ALA A 181 -20.94 9.65 -20.79
N ARG A 182 -21.45 9.33 -19.60
CA ARG A 182 -20.63 9.12 -18.39
C ARG A 182 -19.76 7.87 -18.51
N ILE A 183 -20.30 6.77 -19.05
CA ILE A 183 -19.54 5.53 -19.30
C ILE A 183 -18.38 5.81 -20.25
N LYS A 184 -18.62 6.49 -21.38
CA LYS A 184 -17.54 6.88 -22.32
C LYS A 184 -16.45 7.70 -21.65
N LYS A 185 -16.82 8.69 -20.82
CA LYS A 185 -15.84 9.48 -20.05
C LYS A 185 -15.01 8.62 -19.11
N LEU A 186 -15.64 7.65 -18.43
CA LEU A 186 -14.93 6.72 -17.54
C LEU A 186 -13.99 5.80 -18.33
N GLU A 187 -14.43 5.28 -19.47
CA GLU A 187 -13.59 4.49 -20.37
C GLU A 187 -12.37 5.29 -20.86
N ASP A 188 -12.56 6.55 -21.24
CA ASP A 188 -11.47 7.42 -21.68
C ASP A 188 -10.47 7.71 -20.55
N LEU A 189 -10.95 7.96 -19.32
CA LEU A 189 -10.08 8.12 -18.14
C LEU A 189 -9.30 6.84 -17.82
N VAL A 190 -9.94 5.67 -17.92
CA VAL A 190 -9.28 4.38 -17.72
C VAL A 190 -8.21 4.13 -18.79
N ARG A 191 -8.49 4.46 -20.06
CA ARG A 191 -7.48 4.40 -21.13
C ARG A 191 -6.31 5.34 -20.86
N GLN A 192 -6.57 6.59 -20.45
CA GLN A 192 -5.52 7.54 -20.08
C GLN A 192 -4.64 7.04 -18.92
N LEU A 193 -5.25 6.48 -17.86
CA LEU A 193 -4.53 5.89 -16.72
C LEU A 193 -3.69 4.66 -17.12
N THR A 194 -4.23 3.82 -18.01
CA THR A 194 -3.55 2.63 -18.52
C THR A 194 -2.34 3.01 -19.39
N LEU A 195 -2.50 4.02 -20.26
CA LEU A 195 -1.41 4.56 -21.08
C LEU A 195 -0.33 5.25 -20.22
N GLN A 196 -0.72 5.99 -19.19
CA GLN A 196 0.22 6.59 -18.22
C GLN A 196 0.99 5.54 -17.41
N SER A 197 0.38 4.39 -17.08
CA SER A 197 1.10 3.30 -16.41
C SER A 197 2.14 2.62 -17.30
N SER A 198 1.97 2.67 -18.63
CA SER A 198 2.92 2.10 -19.59
C SER A 198 4.07 3.04 -19.99
N THR A 199 3.98 4.33 -19.64
CA THR A 199 4.99 5.35 -19.97
C THR A 199 5.19 6.30 -18.80
N SER A 200 6.29 6.12 -18.04
CA SER A 200 6.78 7.14 -17.11
C SER A 200 8.04 7.80 -17.68
N PRO A 201 8.31 9.10 -17.45
CA PRO A 201 7.38 10.19 -17.15
C PRO A 201 7.61 11.39 -18.09
N SER A 202 6.54 12.00 -18.64
CA SER A 202 6.66 13.37 -19.14
C SER A 202 5.39 14.19 -18.91
N SER A 203 5.67 15.35 -18.33
CA SER A 203 4.81 16.45 -17.91
C SER A 203 3.51 16.67 -18.69
N THR A 204 2.41 16.78 -17.95
CA THR A 204 1.58 18.01 -17.95
C THR A 204 0.65 17.99 -16.73
N SER A 205 0.81 19.01 -15.87
CA SER A 205 0.19 19.24 -14.54
C SER A 205 0.79 18.45 -13.36
N PRO A 206 1.39 19.13 -12.36
CA PRO A 206 1.96 18.45 -11.21
C PRO A 206 0.83 17.95 -10.31
N ALA A 207 0.81 16.64 -10.05
CA ALA A 207 0.06 16.11 -8.92
C ALA A 207 0.54 16.83 -7.66
N MET A 208 -0.34 17.62 -7.04
CA MET A 208 -0.01 18.35 -5.82
C MET A 208 0.21 17.33 -4.68
N LEU A 209 1.48 17.04 -4.38
CA LEU A 209 1.89 16.08 -3.37
C LEU A 209 1.51 16.60 -1.98
N GLN A 210 0.75 15.81 -1.21
CA GLN A 210 0.49 16.11 0.19
C GLN A 210 1.66 15.59 1.02
N ARG A 211 2.34 16.48 1.75
CA ARG A 211 3.42 16.14 2.68
C ARG A 211 2.83 15.84 4.03
N LEU A 212 3.07 14.63 4.55
CA LEU A 212 2.68 14.23 5.90
C LEU A 212 3.93 14.28 6.79
N PRO A 213 3.95 15.14 7.84
CA PRO A 213 5.05 15.14 8.79
C PRO A 213 4.93 13.91 9.69
N MET A 214 5.91 13.00 9.62
CA MET A 214 6.04 11.89 10.56
C MET A 214 7.38 11.99 11.28
N GLN A 215 7.43 11.61 12.56
CA GLN A 215 8.70 11.46 13.28
C GLN A 215 9.10 9.98 13.31
N ASN A 216 10.35 9.68 12.98
CA ASN A 216 10.97 8.38 13.20
C ASN A 216 11.09 8.10 14.71
N THR A 217 11.31 6.85 15.11
CA THR A 217 11.59 6.43 16.50
C THR A 217 12.74 7.17 17.17
N ASN A 218 13.60 7.83 16.37
CA ASN A 218 14.72 8.65 16.81
C ASN A 218 14.38 10.16 16.89
N GLY A 219 13.11 10.55 16.76
CA GLY A 219 12.64 11.95 16.81
C GLY A 219 12.95 12.79 15.56
N GLN A 220 13.53 12.20 14.52
CA GLN A 220 13.83 12.90 13.26
C GLN A 220 12.56 12.99 12.40
N ALA A 221 12.24 14.20 11.94
CA ALA A 221 11.11 14.45 11.05
C ALA A 221 11.41 13.92 9.64
N ILE A 222 10.61 12.96 9.18
CA ILE A 222 10.63 12.40 7.83
C ILE A 222 9.37 12.90 7.12
N GLU A 223 9.54 13.54 5.96
CA GLU A 223 8.43 13.96 5.10
C GLU A 223 8.06 12.82 4.14
N LEU A 224 6.91 12.19 4.35
CA LEU A 224 6.36 11.22 3.40
C LEU A 224 5.49 11.96 2.37
N THR A 225 5.91 11.93 1.11
CA THR A 225 5.11 12.41 -0.02
C THR A 225 4.19 11.29 -0.50
N VAL A 226 2.90 11.42 -0.21
CA VAL A 226 1.88 10.46 -0.66
C VAL A 226 1.04 11.11 -1.76
N PRO A 227 0.76 10.41 -2.88
CA PRO A 227 -0.16 10.89 -3.90
C PRO A 227 -1.55 11.13 -3.30
N ARG A 228 -2.06 12.35 -3.41
CA ARG A 228 -3.41 12.68 -2.93
C ARG A 228 -4.41 12.04 -3.89
N GLY A 229 -5.19 11.06 -3.42
CA GLY A 229 -6.35 10.57 -4.16
C GLY A 229 -7.31 11.73 -4.44
N GLY A 230 -7.80 11.83 -5.68
CA GLY A 230 -8.71 12.89 -6.10
C GLY A 230 -10.04 12.82 -5.36
N GLY A 231 -10.19 13.66 -4.33
CA GLY A 231 -11.46 13.85 -3.64
C GLY A 231 -12.38 14.79 -4.42
N LEU A 232 -13.64 14.39 -4.58
CA LEU A 232 -14.73 15.24 -5.07
C LEU A 232 -15.04 16.35 -4.04
N SER A 233 -14.28 17.44 -4.05
CA SER A 233 -14.55 18.59 -3.18
C SER A 233 -15.57 19.54 -3.81
N ASN A 234 -16.84 19.17 -3.76
CA ASN A 234 -17.93 20.14 -3.80
C ASN A 234 -18.35 20.43 -2.34
N GLY A 235 -17.57 21.24 -1.65
CA GLY A 235 -17.88 21.68 -0.28
C GLY A 235 -17.21 23.02 -0.02
N LYS A 236 -18.01 24.04 0.27
CA LYS A 236 -17.55 25.41 0.57
C LYS A 236 -16.45 25.39 1.64
N GLU A 237 -15.26 25.90 1.31
CA GLU A 237 -14.16 26.07 2.26
C GLU A 237 -14.56 27.07 3.35
N ASN A 238 -14.61 26.61 4.60
CA ASN A 238 -14.84 27.47 5.76
C ASN A 238 -13.47 28.05 6.18
N ARG A 239 -13.17 29.29 5.77
CA ARG A 239 -11.93 30.02 6.13
C ARG A 239 -11.99 30.57 7.56
N VAL A 240 -12.16 29.69 8.55
CA VAL A 240 -11.98 30.06 9.96
C VAL A 240 -10.86 29.20 10.54
N PRO A 241 -9.85 29.79 11.21
CA PRO A 241 -8.81 29.01 11.85
C PRO A 241 -9.43 28.07 12.90
N ALA A 242 -9.04 26.79 12.86
CA ALA A 242 -9.51 25.79 13.81
C ALA A 242 -9.06 26.19 15.23
N ARG A 243 -10.02 26.53 16.10
CA ARG A 243 -9.77 26.66 17.55
C ARG A 243 -9.52 25.25 18.11
N THR A 244 -8.28 24.97 18.50
CA THR A 244 -7.94 23.79 19.29
C THR A 244 -8.26 24.03 20.76
N PHE A 245 -8.89 23.05 21.41
CA PHE A 245 -9.22 23.09 22.83
C PHE A 245 -7.97 22.73 23.66
N THR A 246 -7.50 23.68 24.46
CA THR A 246 -6.47 23.48 25.50
C THR A 246 -7.18 23.32 26.85
N PRO A 247 -7.15 22.12 27.48
CA PRO A 247 -7.73 21.94 28.81
C PRO A 247 -7.01 22.85 29.82
N GLY A 248 -7.73 23.82 30.39
CA GLY A 248 -7.20 24.71 31.46
C GLY A 248 -7.42 26.20 31.25
N GLU A 249 -7.82 26.67 30.06
CA GLU A 249 -8.15 28.10 29.87
C GLU A 249 -9.65 28.38 30.07
N PRO A 250 -10.00 29.46 30.81
CA PRO A 250 -11.39 29.88 30.95
C PRO A 250 -11.92 30.46 29.63
N TRP A 251 -13.14 30.07 29.28
CA TRP A 251 -13.82 30.51 28.06
C TRP A 251 -14.11 32.02 28.13
N VAL A 252 -13.30 32.83 27.48
CA VAL A 252 -13.58 34.25 27.29
C VAL A 252 -14.59 34.40 26.15
N ARG A 253 -15.72 35.06 26.44
CA ARG A 253 -16.81 35.35 25.49
C ARG A 253 -16.35 36.26 24.36
#